data_AF-U1KLI5-F1
#
_entry.id   AF-U1KLI5-F1
#
_cell.length_a   1.000
_cell.length_b   1.000
_cell.length_c   1.000
_cell.angle_alpha   90.00
_cell.angle_beta   90.00
_cell.angle_gamma   90.00
#
_symmetry.space_group_name_H-M   'P 1'
#
loop_
_entity.id
_entity.type
_entity.pdbx_description
1 polymer ?
#
loop_
_entity_poly.entity_id
_entity_poly.type
_entity_poly.pdbx_seq_one_letter_code
_entity_poly.pdbx_strand_id
1 'polypeptide(L)'
;MAILKQISTQTNFAGGIKDLAHGAHIAEEAGVAADDFEVIFNTDEVQTLRRKSYSAQSDYLFFDYMAAVAEFGDSSAQATTAKTAWLTQREAVKTQFPK
;
A
#
# COMPACT_ATOMS: atom_id res chain seq x y z
N MET A 1 -5.24 2.52 5.76
CA MET A 1 -4.87 3.92 5.49
C MET A 1 -6.17 4.66 5.34
N ALA A 2 -6.21 5.89 5.83
CA ALA A 2 -7.37 6.74 5.72
C ALA A 2 -7.16 7.82 4.64
N ILE A 3 -8.25 8.46 4.28
CA ILE A 3 -8.29 9.69 3.50
C ILE A 3 -8.70 10.83 4.44
N LEU A 4 -8.24 12.03 4.14
CA LEU A 4 -8.81 13.24 4.72
C LEU A 4 -9.91 13.75 3.80
N LYS A 5 -11.08 13.94 4.40
CA LYS A 5 -12.21 14.59 3.77
C LYS A 5 -12.51 15.87 4.52
N GLN A 6 -12.70 16.96 3.78
CA GLN A 6 -13.11 18.23 4.35
C GLN A 6 -14.63 18.22 4.55
N ILE A 7 -15.10 18.63 5.73
CA ILE A 7 -16.51 18.52 6.10
C ILE A 7 -17.34 19.54 5.33
N SER A 8 -16.90 20.78 5.23
CA SER A 8 -17.60 21.88 4.58
C SER A 8 -17.81 21.68 3.08
N THR A 9 -16.82 21.10 2.39
CA THR A 9 -16.84 20.89 0.93
C THR A 9 -17.16 19.44 0.55
N GLN A 10 -17.23 18.53 1.52
CA GLN A 10 -17.38 17.09 1.32
C GLN A 10 -16.32 16.49 0.38
N THR A 11 -15.19 17.16 0.21
CA THR A 11 -14.15 16.80 -0.78
C THR A 11 -13.02 16.04 -0.12
N ASN A 12 -12.56 14.96 -0.76
CA ASN A 12 -11.36 14.24 -0.34
C ASN A 12 -10.14 15.02 -0.84
N PHE A 13 -9.28 15.48 0.06
CA PHE A 13 -8.15 16.35 -0.31
C PHE A 13 -6.78 15.74 -0.01
N ALA A 14 -6.71 14.66 0.78
CA ALA A 14 -5.48 13.92 0.99
C ALA A 14 -5.74 12.41 1.20
N GLY A 15 -4.75 11.59 0.84
CA GLY A 15 -4.74 10.14 1.03
C GLY A 15 -3.49 9.68 1.78
N GLY A 16 -3.42 8.38 2.12
CA GLY A 16 -2.25 7.83 2.83
C GLY A 16 -2.15 8.22 4.32
N ILE A 17 -3.27 8.57 4.93
CA ILE A 17 -3.32 8.97 6.33
C ILE A 17 -3.11 7.75 7.23
N LYS A 18 -2.19 7.88 8.18
CA LYS A 18 -1.67 6.78 9.00
C LYS A 18 -2.45 6.63 10.30
N ASP A 19 -2.74 7.77 10.91
CA ASP A 19 -3.47 7.92 12.16
C ASP A 19 -4.06 9.34 12.22
N LEU A 20 -4.77 9.65 13.31
CA LEU A 20 -5.42 10.95 13.51
C LEU A 20 -4.41 12.11 13.59
N ALA A 21 -3.22 11.89 14.14
CA ALA A 21 -2.19 12.91 14.31
C ALA A 21 -1.55 13.28 12.96
N HIS A 22 -1.26 12.27 12.12
CA HIS A 22 -0.85 12.47 10.74
C HIS A 22 -1.94 13.18 9.95
N GLY A 23 -3.21 12.81 10.16
CA GLY A 23 -4.36 13.51 9.56
C GLY A 23 -4.42 14.99 9.93
N ALA A 24 -4.29 15.32 11.21
CA ALA A 24 -4.31 16.70 11.70
C ALA A 24 -3.15 17.53 11.12
N HIS A 25 -1.95 16.96 11.05
CA HIS A 25 -0.79 17.63 10.47
C HIS A 25 -0.99 17.94 8.98
N ILE A 26 -1.49 16.98 8.19
CA ILE A 26 -1.77 17.19 6.76
C ILE A 26 -2.92 18.18 6.55
N ALA A 27 -3.94 18.19 7.42
CA ALA A 27 -5.02 19.17 7.37
C ALA A 27 -4.50 20.59 7.63
N GLU A 28 -3.61 20.76 8.61
CA GLU A 28 -2.95 22.03 8.90
C GLU A 28 -2.10 22.52 7.72
N GLU A 29 -1.29 21.65 7.12
CA GLU A 29 -0.50 21.97 5.93
C GLU A 29 -1.37 22.37 4.73
N ALA A 30 -2.57 21.77 4.61
CA ALA A 30 -3.55 22.10 3.58
C ALA A 30 -4.38 23.36 3.89
N GLY A 31 -4.17 24.00 5.05
CA GLY A 31 -4.94 25.18 5.47
C GLY A 31 -6.40 24.88 5.84
N VAL A 32 -6.72 23.62 6.16
CA VAL A 32 -8.05 23.20 6.60
C VAL A 32 -8.16 23.38 8.12
N ALA A 33 -9.27 23.95 8.58
CA ALA A 33 -9.51 24.16 10.00
C ALA A 33 -9.56 22.83 10.78
N ALA A 34 -9.12 22.85 12.05
CA ALA A 34 -8.99 21.63 12.86
C ALA A 34 -10.33 20.90 13.12
N ASP A 35 -11.45 21.62 12.97
CA ASP A 35 -12.82 21.13 13.10
C ASP A 35 -13.51 20.87 11.75
N ASP A 36 -12.83 21.11 10.62
CA ASP A 36 -13.38 20.98 9.26
C ASP A 36 -12.79 19.79 8.49
N PHE A 37 -12.24 18.78 9.18
CA PHE A 37 -11.79 17.55 8.56
C PHE A 37 -12.23 16.31 9.30
N GLU A 38 -12.42 15.23 8.56
CA GLU A 38 -12.63 13.89 9.09
C GLU A 38 -11.64 12.89 8.46
N VAL A 39 -11.16 11.96 9.28
CA VAL A 39 -10.29 10.86 8.86
C VAL A 39 -11.18 9.66 8.53
N ILE A 40 -11.36 9.38 7.25
CA ILE A 40 -12.22 8.28 6.79
C ILE A 40 -11.36 7.11 6.37
N PHE A 41 -11.62 5.93 6.93
CA PHE A 41 -11.00 4.72 6.42
C PHE A 41 -11.52 4.39 5.02
N ASN A 42 -10.61 4.28 4.05
CA ASN A 42 -10.97 3.97 2.67
C ASN A 42 -10.23 2.70 2.21
N THR A 43 -10.97 1.60 2.10
CA THR A 43 -10.44 0.30 1.66
C THR A 43 -9.84 0.37 0.25
N ASP A 44 -10.44 1.12 -0.67
CA ASP A 44 -9.94 1.24 -2.06
C ASP A 44 -8.61 1.99 -2.13
N GLU A 45 -8.43 2.98 -1.26
CA GLU A 45 -7.15 3.69 -1.11
C GLU A 45 -6.08 2.75 -0.56
N VAL A 46 -6.41 1.93 0.45
CA VAL A 46 -5.49 0.88 0.95
C VAL A 46 -5.09 -0.07 -0.17
N GLN A 47 -6.06 -0.52 -0.98
CA GLN A 47 -5.77 -1.42 -2.11
C GLN A 47 -4.87 -0.76 -3.16
N THR A 48 -5.12 0.51 -3.48
CA THR A 48 -4.36 1.27 -4.47
C THR A 48 -2.92 1.48 -4.03
N LEU A 49 -2.71 1.95 -2.79
CA LEU A 49 -1.37 2.12 -2.23
C LEU A 49 -0.63 0.78 -2.12
N ARG A 50 -1.33 -0.29 -1.71
CA ARG A 50 -0.75 -1.63 -1.64
C ARG A 50 -0.31 -2.15 -3.01
N ARG A 51 -1.11 -1.95 -4.06
CA ARG A 51 -0.72 -2.31 -5.44
C ARG A 51 0.52 -1.54 -5.89
N LYS A 52 0.58 -0.24 -5.60
CA LYS A 52 1.75 0.59 -5.91
C LYS A 52 3.01 0.10 -5.19
N SER A 53 2.89 -0.28 -3.91
CA SER A 53 4.01 -0.85 -3.15
C SER A 53 4.44 -2.22 -3.66
N TYR A 54 3.52 -3.09 -4.09
CA TYR A 54 3.91 -4.34 -4.75
C TYR A 54 4.73 -4.09 -6.03
N SER A 55 4.25 -3.19 -6.88
CA SER A 55 4.96 -2.82 -8.11
C SER A 55 6.36 -2.29 -7.84
N ALA A 56 6.53 -1.46 -6.81
CA ALA A 56 7.82 -0.89 -6.46
C ALA A 56 8.77 -1.87 -5.74
N GLN A 57 8.24 -2.81 -4.95
CA GLN A 57 9.04 -3.55 -3.97
C GLN A 57 9.02 -5.08 -4.13
N SER A 58 8.13 -5.65 -4.95
CA SER A 58 7.90 -7.10 -4.99
C SER A 58 7.77 -7.65 -6.41
N ASP A 59 7.23 -6.89 -7.37
CA ASP A 59 6.91 -7.42 -8.70
C ASP A 59 8.16 -7.85 -9.50
N TYR A 60 9.33 -7.26 -9.24
CA TYR A 60 10.58 -7.74 -9.87
C TYR A 60 10.94 -9.18 -9.44
N LEU A 61 10.65 -9.57 -8.19
CA LEU A 61 10.86 -10.94 -7.70
C LEU A 61 9.88 -11.93 -8.32
N PHE A 62 8.70 -11.46 -8.73
CA PHE A 62 7.78 -12.30 -9.50
C PHE A 62 8.37 -12.64 -10.87
N PHE A 63 9.06 -11.69 -11.52
CA PHE A 63 9.74 -11.97 -12.78
C PHE A 63 10.88 -12.98 -12.60
N ASP A 64 11.64 -12.89 -11.50
CA ASP A 64 12.67 -13.89 -11.17
C ASP A 64 12.06 -15.29 -10.95
N TYR A 65 10.90 -15.37 -10.27
CA TYR A 65 10.17 -16.63 -10.12
C TYR A 65 9.71 -17.18 -11.48
N MET A 66 9.08 -16.36 -12.32
CA MET A 66 8.61 -16.81 -13.64
C MET A 66 9.75 -17.22 -14.57
N ALA A 67 10.90 -16.54 -14.49
CA ALA A 67 12.10 -16.94 -15.21
C ALA A 67 12.59 -18.31 -14.74
N ALA A 68 12.68 -18.54 -13.42
CA ALA A 68 13.09 -19.82 -12.86
C ALA A 68 12.11 -20.96 -13.20
N VAL A 69 10.80 -20.69 -13.23
CA VAL A 69 9.78 -21.66 -13.66
C VAL A 69 9.97 -22.03 -15.13
N ALA A 70 10.21 -21.04 -15.99
CA ALA A 70 10.37 -21.27 -17.42
C ALA A 70 11.66 -22.04 -17.76
N GLU A 71 12.74 -21.81 -17.01
CA GLU A 71 14.05 -22.43 -17.26
C GLU A 71 14.21 -23.80 -16.59
N PHE A 72 13.74 -23.95 -15.35
CA PHE A 72 14.01 -25.13 -14.52
C PHE A 72 12.76 -25.93 -14.14
N GLY A 73 11.57 -25.42 -14.42
CA GLY A 73 10.28 -25.99 -14.00
C GLY A 73 9.86 -25.54 -12.60
N ASP A 74 8.55 -25.55 -12.33
CA ASP A 74 7.94 -25.02 -11.09
C ASP A 74 8.34 -25.78 -9.82
N SER A 75 8.66 -27.07 -9.94
CA SER A 75 9.11 -27.90 -8.81
C SER A 75 10.63 -27.82 -8.54
N SER A 76 11.37 -27.05 -9.32
CA SER A 76 12.81 -26.88 -9.12
C SER A 76 13.10 -26.13 -7.80
N ALA A 77 14.30 -26.36 -7.26
CA ALA A 77 14.77 -25.62 -6.09
C ALA A 77 14.84 -24.10 -6.39
N GLN A 78 15.27 -23.74 -7.60
CA GLN A 78 15.37 -22.36 -8.08
C GLN A 78 14.01 -21.66 -8.08
N ALA A 79 12.99 -22.30 -8.68
CA ALA A 79 11.63 -21.76 -8.70
C ALA A 79 11.05 -21.65 -7.28
N THR A 80 11.29 -22.65 -6.42
CA THR A 80 10.82 -22.64 -5.02
C THR A 80 11.45 -21.50 -4.21
N THR A 81 12.77 -21.29 -4.34
CA THR A 81 13.49 -20.20 -3.67
C THR A 81 13.00 -18.84 -4.15
N ALA A 82 12.88 -18.62 -5.45
CA ALA A 82 12.40 -17.36 -6.02
C ALA A 82 10.95 -17.06 -5.62
N LYS A 83 10.07 -18.07 -5.65
CA LYS A 83 8.68 -17.97 -5.17
C LYS A 83 8.62 -17.56 -3.70
N THR A 84 9.46 -18.17 -2.87
CA THR A 84 9.52 -17.84 -1.43
C THR A 84 9.95 -16.40 -1.23
N ALA A 85 11.01 -15.94 -1.91
CA ALA A 85 11.46 -14.56 -1.84
C ALA A 85 10.36 -13.56 -2.26
N TRP A 86 9.67 -13.84 -3.38
CA TRP A 86 8.55 -13.03 -3.84
C TRP A 86 7.41 -12.94 -2.81
N LEU A 87 6.96 -14.09 -2.29
CA LEU A 87 5.86 -14.15 -1.33
C LEU A 87 6.22 -13.51 0.00
N THR A 88 7.43 -13.72 0.52
CA THR A 88 7.91 -13.07 1.74
C THR A 88 7.89 -11.55 1.60
N GLN A 89 8.39 -11.02 0.49
CA GLN A 89 8.39 -9.59 0.24
C GLN A 89 6.97 -9.04 0.09
N ARG A 90 6.07 -9.79 -0.55
CA ARG A 90 4.65 -9.42 -0.70
C ARG A 90 3.94 -9.36 0.66
N GLU A 91 4.21 -10.32 1.55
CA GLU A 91 3.68 -10.28 2.92
C GLU A 91 4.26 -9.12 3.73
N ALA A 92 5.56 -8.82 3.60
CA ALA A 92 6.15 -7.65 4.25
C ALA A 92 5.45 -6.35 3.80
N VAL A 93 5.16 -6.19 2.50
CA VAL A 93 4.37 -5.06 2.01
C VAL A 93 2.96 -5.06 2.62
N LYS A 94 2.27 -6.20 2.69
CA LYS A 94 0.93 -6.29 3.30
C LYS A 94 0.91 -5.83 4.75
N THR A 95 1.93 -6.17 5.54
CA THR A 95 1.99 -5.79 6.97
C THR A 95 2.11 -4.28 7.21
N GLN A 96 2.51 -3.50 6.20
CA GLN A 96 2.58 -2.04 6.29
C GLN A 96 1.21 -1.36 6.18
N PHE A 97 0.18 -2.10 5.76
CA PHE A 97 -1.16 -1.57 5.56
C PHE A 97 -2.12 -2.07 6.64
N PRO A 98 -2.97 -1.19 7.20
CA PRO A 98 -4.04 -1.60 8.10
C PRO A 98 -4.95 -2.63 7.45
N LYS A 99 -5.48 -3.55 8.27
CA LYS A 99 -6.46 -4.55 7.84
C LYS A 99 -7.82 -3.94 7.53
#